data_AF-A0A821PWW3-F1
#
_entry.id   AF-A0A821PWW3-F1
#
_cell.length_a   1.000
_cell.length_b   1.000
_cell.length_c   1.000
_cell.angle_alpha   90.00
_cell.angle_beta   90.00
_cell.angle_gamma   90.00
#
_symmetry.space_group_name_H-M   'P 1'
#
loop_
_entity.id
_entity.type
_entity.pdbx_description
1 polymer ?
#
loop_
_entity_poly.entity_id
_entity_poly.type
_entity_poly.pdbx_seq_one_letter_code
_entity_poly.pdbx_strand_id
1 'polypeptide(L)'
;MHLEQMHSLYKPSLESRVFTVYRGLNMPLEDFEKTIRGEIKNLIAFDSFLSTSLDENVAKQFALDKQDSKNESVVFCMEIDADRMERPFADISRWSDFKNEREVLFSIGTVFRIDDVADKKTSDGIWMVRLLTVSEKDEQLQKETQQIQITLLRFFEDVLHAQREAKDYRKIPASNANVASMYYKQGEYKDSLLFYEKALETLNNLESPDPLTKATYITNVAKAQMALGYDDKALVLYKEALDIRRHLCQPNDPPLVQTLHTIGHIYRGKENWNEAFAQYNQALKLQLLSIESRILSDPSSIAVTYICIGNIFHHQEKYQEALESFLKALQQQHEHLPKQHPVLAFLYNNIGAMYYKMKQYDLALENQLKCLEIESKALSKEHKTFAETYKNIATTYEKRRQFNEAIEFAQKCIDQLKLHDSKDSKELNDAIQLLKRIQISRDNRK
;
A
#
# COMPACT_ATOMS: atom_id res chain seq x y z
N MET A 1 -9.58 4.23 -9.80
CA MET A 1 -8.25 3.61 -9.63
C MET A 1 -7.48 4.46 -8.63
N HIS A 2 -7.07 3.89 -7.51
CA HIS A 2 -6.30 4.63 -6.49
C HIS A 2 -4.89 4.91 -7.03
N LEU A 3 -4.29 6.03 -6.60
CA LEU A 3 -2.96 6.43 -7.06
C LEU A 3 -1.89 5.37 -6.75
N GLU A 4 -2.04 4.65 -5.63
CA GLU A 4 -1.22 3.49 -5.26
C GLU A 4 -1.21 2.40 -6.34
N GLN A 5 -2.39 2.10 -6.91
CA GLN A 5 -2.52 1.12 -7.97
C GLN A 5 -1.78 1.61 -9.21
N MET A 6 -1.98 2.87 -9.62
CA MET A 6 -1.27 3.47 -10.76
C MET A 6 0.25 3.58 -10.57
N HIS A 7 0.70 3.78 -9.34
CA HIS A 7 2.11 3.85 -9.02
C HIS A 7 2.83 2.54 -9.28
N SER A 8 2.28 1.44 -8.77
CA SER A 8 2.79 0.10 -9.03
C SER A 8 2.63 -0.33 -10.48
N LEU A 9 1.68 0.26 -11.23
CA LEU A 9 1.56 0.07 -12.68
C LEU A 9 2.75 0.68 -13.45
N TYR A 10 3.21 1.85 -13.02
CA TYR A 10 4.07 2.72 -13.81
C TYR A 10 5.55 2.64 -13.44
N LYS A 11 5.85 2.44 -12.15
CA LYS A 11 7.23 2.26 -11.63
C LYS A 11 8.11 1.32 -12.49
N PRO A 12 7.62 0.17 -12.99
CA PRO A 12 8.41 -0.75 -13.82
C PRO A 12 8.71 -0.25 -15.25
N SER A 13 7.93 0.71 -15.76
CA SER A 13 8.01 1.21 -17.14
C SER A 13 8.97 2.38 -17.34
N LEU A 14 9.55 2.90 -16.25
CA LEU A 14 10.53 3.96 -16.29
C LEU A 14 11.87 3.42 -16.81
N GLU A 15 12.35 3.97 -17.93
CA GLU A 15 13.62 3.60 -18.57
C GLU A 15 14.83 3.80 -17.63
N SER A 16 14.72 4.72 -16.66
CA SER A 16 15.66 4.94 -15.57
C SER A 16 14.94 4.88 -14.22
N ARG A 17 15.55 4.18 -13.25
CA ARG A 17 15.05 4.07 -11.86
C ARG A 17 15.01 5.42 -11.14
N VAL A 18 15.87 6.33 -11.57
CA VAL A 18 15.89 7.73 -11.14
C VAL A 18 15.49 8.59 -12.32
N PHE A 19 14.47 9.43 -12.15
CA PHE A 19 14.01 10.34 -13.19
C PHE A 19 13.72 11.72 -12.58
N THR A 20 13.77 12.76 -13.40
CA THR A 20 13.49 14.13 -12.95
C THR A 20 12.13 14.57 -13.46
N VAL A 21 11.32 15.12 -12.56
CA VAL A 21 10.09 15.82 -12.92
C VAL A 21 10.16 17.28 -12.53
N TYR A 22 9.40 18.09 -13.25
CA TYR A 22 9.42 19.53 -13.16
C TYR A 22 8.04 20.06 -12.80
N ARG A 23 8.00 21.06 -11.93
CA ARG A 23 6.79 21.81 -11.62
C ARG A 23 7.08 23.31 -11.69
N GLY A 24 6.39 23.99 -12.60
CA GLY A 24 6.36 25.44 -12.64
C GLY A 24 5.33 26.02 -11.70
N LEU A 25 5.70 27.05 -10.96
CA LEU A 25 4.81 27.83 -10.12
C LEU A 25 5.17 29.32 -10.22
N ASN A 26 4.14 30.14 -10.20
CA ASN A 26 4.26 31.56 -9.97
C ASN A 26 3.90 31.81 -8.49
N MET A 27 4.85 32.36 -7.71
CA MET A 27 4.67 32.52 -6.26
C MET A 27 5.04 33.93 -5.79
N PRO A 28 4.37 34.48 -4.76
CA PRO A 28 4.73 35.79 -4.22
C PRO A 28 6.19 35.86 -3.79
N LEU A 29 6.87 36.98 -4.07
CA LEU A 29 8.28 37.17 -3.72
C LEU A 29 8.54 36.95 -2.23
N GLU A 30 7.63 37.42 -1.37
CA GLU A 30 7.73 37.24 0.08
C GLU A 30 7.68 35.75 0.46
N ASP A 31 6.79 34.98 -0.15
CA ASP A 31 6.68 33.54 0.07
C ASP A 31 7.92 32.81 -0.45
N PHE A 32 8.46 33.20 -1.61
CA PHE A 32 9.68 32.61 -2.16
C PHE A 32 10.89 32.82 -1.25
N GLU A 33 11.11 34.06 -0.81
CA GLU A 33 12.21 34.39 0.09
C GLU A 33 12.05 33.67 1.44
N LYS A 34 10.82 33.60 1.97
CA LYS A 34 10.58 33.00 3.29
C LYS A 34 10.57 31.47 3.27
N THR A 35 9.98 30.83 2.25
CA THR A 35 9.72 29.37 2.25
C THR A 35 10.72 28.58 1.42
N ILE A 36 11.38 29.21 0.44
CA ILE A 36 12.32 28.53 -0.46
C ILE A 36 13.76 28.94 -0.16
N ARG A 37 14.08 30.23 -0.20
CA ARG A 37 15.47 30.70 0.03
C ARG A 37 15.85 30.75 1.50
N GLY A 38 14.92 31.13 2.38
CA GLY A 38 15.14 31.21 3.82
C GLY A 38 15.23 29.85 4.51
N GLU A 39 14.77 28.79 3.84
CA GLU A 39 14.53 27.47 4.44
C GLU A 39 15.26 26.36 3.65
N ILE A 40 16.43 26.68 3.07
CA ILE A 40 17.26 25.67 2.38
C ILE A 40 17.59 24.53 3.36
N LYS A 41 17.54 23.30 2.87
CA LYS A 41 17.60 22.05 3.62
C LYS A 41 16.37 21.73 4.49
N ASN A 42 15.32 22.56 4.56
CA ASN A 42 14.07 22.17 5.22
C ASN A 42 13.10 21.44 4.29
N LEU A 43 11.99 20.99 4.87
CA LEU A 43 10.96 20.23 4.20
C LEU A 43 9.90 21.13 3.56
N ILE A 44 9.40 20.72 2.40
CA ILE A 44 8.29 21.34 1.70
C ILE A 44 7.28 20.28 1.28
N ALA A 45 6.00 20.59 1.47
CA ALA A 45 4.89 19.79 0.98
C ALA A 45 3.98 20.67 0.11
N PHE A 46 3.25 20.06 -0.81
CA PHE A 46 2.27 20.75 -1.63
C PHE A 46 0.86 20.44 -1.11
N ASP A 47 0.00 21.47 -1.03
CA ASP A 47 -1.32 21.41 -0.39
C ASP A 47 -2.35 20.56 -1.15
N SER A 48 -2.05 20.17 -2.39
CA SER A 48 -2.91 19.38 -3.25
C SER A 48 -2.15 18.21 -3.89
N PHE A 49 -2.83 17.42 -4.72
CA PHE A 49 -2.12 16.53 -5.63
C PHE A 49 -1.08 17.34 -6.42
N LEU A 50 0.15 16.84 -6.42
CA LEU A 50 1.24 17.49 -7.11
C LEU A 50 1.30 16.90 -8.52
N SER A 51 0.81 17.66 -9.49
CA SER A 51 0.97 17.39 -10.92
C SER A 51 2.28 17.97 -11.40
N THR A 52 3.07 17.18 -12.13
CA THR A 52 4.42 17.51 -12.59
C THR A 52 4.62 16.98 -14.00
N SER A 53 5.64 17.48 -14.69
CA SER A 53 5.97 17.07 -16.06
C SER A 53 7.35 16.43 -16.13
N LEU A 54 7.55 15.44 -16.99
CA LEU A 54 8.91 15.03 -17.39
C LEU A 54 9.56 16.03 -18.36
N ASP A 55 8.79 16.97 -18.93
CA ASP A 55 9.30 18.02 -19.81
C ASP A 55 9.48 19.34 -19.04
N GLU A 56 10.73 19.77 -18.91
CA GLU A 56 11.09 21.04 -18.26
C GLU A 56 10.41 22.24 -18.95
N ASN A 57 10.22 22.21 -20.27
CA ASN A 57 9.64 23.34 -21.00
C ASN A 57 8.17 23.55 -20.65
N VAL A 58 7.43 22.45 -20.41
CA VAL A 58 6.03 22.53 -19.95
C VAL A 58 5.98 23.22 -18.59
N ALA A 59 6.84 22.81 -17.66
CA ALA A 59 6.95 23.48 -16.35
C ALA A 59 7.33 24.97 -16.48
N LYS A 60 8.27 25.33 -17.37
CA LYS A 60 8.61 26.75 -17.61
C LYS A 60 7.42 27.56 -18.10
N GLN A 61 6.57 27.01 -18.97
CA GLN A 61 5.34 27.70 -19.42
C GLN A 61 4.43 28.02 -18.25
N PHE A 62 4.24 27.09 -17.31
CA PHE A 62 3.45 27.34 -16.10
C PHE A 62 4.10 28.36 -15.15
N ALA A 63 5.43 28.35 -15.00
CA ALA A 63 6.13 29.31 -14.16
C ALA A 63 6.06 30.75 -14.70
N LEU A 64 6.06 30.90 -16.02
CA LEU A 64 5.97 32.18 -16.72
C LEU A 64 4.51 32.65 -16.91
N ASP A 65 3.53 31.76 -16.77
CA ASP A 65 2.12 32.15 -16.80
C ASP A 65 1.85 33.14 -15.66
N LYS A 66 1.31 34.31 -16.01
CA LYS A 66 1.02 35.44 -15.10
C LYS A 66 2.24 36.06 -14.40
N GLN A 67 3.41 36.09 -15.04
CA GLN A 67 4.57 36.81 -14.51
C GLN A 67 4.23 38.29 -14.29
N ASP A 68 4.38 38.76 -13.05
CA ASP A 68 4.20 40.17 -12.67
C ASP A 68 5.33 40.62 -11.74
N SER A 69 5.39 41.93 -11.42
CA SER A 69 6.48 42.47 -10.60
C SER A 69 6.45 42.04 -9.12
N LYS A 70 5.41 41.33 -8.68
CA LYS A 70 5.20 40.93 -7.28
C LYS A 70 5.47 39.46 -7.04
N ASN A 71 5.54 38.68 -8.11
CA ASN A 71 5.74 37.25 -8.05
C ASN A 71 7.05 36.83 -8.73
N GLU A 72 7.54 35.69 -8.28
CA GLU A 72 8.70 35.00 -8.81
C GLU A 72 8.26 33.77 -9.59
N SER A 73 8.82 33.63 -10.80
CA SER A 73 8.67 32.44 -11.63
C SER A 73 9.66 31.39 -11.15
N VAL A 74 9.16 30.27 -10.64
CA VAL A 74 9.97 29.21 -10.03
C VAL A 74 9.69 27.89 -10.74
N VAL A 75 10.75 27.15 -11.07
CA VAL A 75 10.67 25.78 -11.53
C VAL A 75 11.34 24.87 -10.51
N PHE A 76 10.53 24.01 -9.89
CA PHE A 76 11.00 22.94 -9.03
C PHE A 76 11.46 21.77 -9.88
N CYS A 77 12.69 21.35 -9.70
CA CYS A 77 13.32 20.19 -10.31
C CYS A 77 13.41 19.09 -9.26
N MET A 78 12.57 18.07 -9.36
CA MET A 78 12.48 16.99 -8.38
C MET A 78 13.13 15.74 -8.95
N GLU A 79 14.21 15.28 -8.31
CA GLU A 79 14.82 14.00 -8.63
C GLU A 79 14.09 12.89 -7.86
N ILE A 80 13.48 11.96 -8.60
CA ILE A 80 12.64 10.89 -8.06
C ILE A 80 13.37 9.58 -8.21
N ASP A 81 13.75 8.99 -7.07
CA ASP A 81 14.16 7.60 -6.99
C ASP A 81 12.91 6.71 -6.81
N ALA A 82 12.47 6.08 -7.90
CA ALA A 82 11.29 5.23 -7.89
C ALA A 82 11.46 4.00 -6.96
N ASP A 83 12.70 3.55 -6.70
CA ASP A 83 12.99 2.41 -5.83
C ASP A 83 12.89 2.77 -4.34
N ARG A 84 13.12 4.03 -3.98
CA ARG A 84 13.10 4.54 -2.59
C ARG A 84 11.89 5.42 -2.27
N MET A 85 10.99 5.60 -3.22
CA MET A 85 9.74 6.34 -3.00
C MET A 85 8.78 5.53 -2.15
N GLU A 86 8.58 5.98 -0.92
CA GLU A 86 7.66 5.40 0.05
C GLU A 86 6.23 5.90 -0.15
N ARG A 87 6.06 6.98 -0.94
CA ARG A 87 4.74 7.52 -1.33
C ARG A 87 4.44 7.25 -2.81
N PRO A 88 3.19 6.92 -3.15
CA PRO A 88 2.80 6.61 -4.51
C PRO A 88 2.74 7.85 -5.41
N PHE A 89 3.08 7.66 -6.69
CA PHE A 89 2.91 8.60 -7.79
C PHE A 89 2.50 7.86 -9.06
N ALA A 90 1.79 8.51 -9.98
CA ALA A 90 1.27 7.89 -11.20
C ALA A 90 1.60 8.72 -12.44
N ASP A 91 1.97 8.08 -13.54
CA ASP A 91 1.87 8.74 -14.84
C ASP A 91 0.41 8.81 -15.27
N ILE A 92 -0.01 10.01 -15.59
CA ILE A 92 -1.37 10.31 -16.03
C ILE A 92 -1.40 10.95 -17.43
N SER A 93 -0.35 10.77 -18.23
CA SER A 93 -0.23 11.30 -19.61
C SER A 93 -1.45 11.00 -20.48
N ARG A 94 -2.10 9.84 -20.26
CA ARG A 94 -3.34 9.45 -20.97
C ARG A 94 -4.55 10.33 -20.66
N TRP A 95 -4.54 10.98 -19.50
CA TRP A 95 -5.59 11.87 -19.00
C TRP A 95 -5.10 13.32 -18.87
N SER A 96 -3.89 13.61 -19.33
CA SER A 96 -3.33 14.96 -19.29
C SER A 96 -4.11 15.87 -20.23
N ASP A 97 -4.35 17.09 -19.78
CA ASP A 97 -4.98 18.13 -20.60
C ASP A 97 -4.06 18.57 -21.77
N PHE A 98 -2.74 18.36 -21.64
CA PHE A 98 -1.77 18.67 -22.68
C PHE A 98 -1.44 17.42 -23.51
N LYS A 99 -1.81 17.46 -24.79
CA LYS A 99 -1.50 16.37 -25.73
C LYS A 99 0.02 16.19 -25.85
N ASN A 100 0.47 14.97 -25.62
CA ASN A 100 1.88 14.54 -25.64
C ASN A 100 2.72 15.01 -24.44
N GLU A 101 2.12 15.58 -23.40
CA GLU A 101 2.81 15.76 -22.12
C GLU A 101 2.96 14.41 -21.41
N ARG A 102 4.13 14.19 -20.81
CA ARG A 102 4.31 13.10 -19.84
C ARG A 102 4.11 13.60 -18.43
N GLU A 103 2.85 13.62 -18.00
CA GLU A 103 2.43 14.13 -16.70
C GLU A 103 2.54 13.06 -15.61
N VAL A 104 3.11 13.42 -14.47
CA VAL A 104 3.26 12.59 -13.28
C VAL A 104 2.56 13.24 -12.09
N LEU A 105 1.64 12.51 -11.47
CA LEU A 105 0.82 12.92 -10.34
C LEU A 105 1.28 12.24 -9.05
N PHE A 106 1.64 13.00 -8.02
CA PHE A 106 2.00 12.48 -6.70
C PHE A 106 0.83 12.52 -5.73
N SER A 107 0.83 11.59 -4.77
CA SER A 107 -0.15 11.56 -3.69
C SER A 107 -0.10 12.81 -2.83
N ILE A 108 -1.27 13.17 -2.30
CA ILE A 108 -1.38 14.26 -1.33
C ILE A 108 -0.43 14.02 -0.15
N GLY A 109 0.24 15.09 0.27
CA GLY A 109 1.17 15.06 1.39
C GLY A 109 2.55 14.49 1.06
N THR A 110 2.88 14.30 -0.22
CA THR A 110 4.27 14.01 -0.61
C THR A 110 5.17 15.17 -0.17
N VAL A 111 6.22 14.83 0.58
CA VAL A 111 7.16 15.80 1.17
C VAL A 111 8.50 15.70 0.46
N PHE A 112 9.08 16.85 0.15
CA PHE A 112 10.40 16.99 -0.45
C PHE A 112 11.31 17.80 0.47
N ARG A 113 12.61 17.67 0.27
CA ARG A 113 13.63 18.52 0.89
C ARG A 113 14.13 19.52 -0.14
N ILE A 114 14.21 20.80 0.26
CA ILE A 114 14.83 21.84 -0.56
C ILE A 114 16.34 21.60 -0.52
N ASP A 115 16.90 21.06 -1.59
CA ASP A 115 18.31 20.73 -1.65
C ASP A 115 19.16 21.95 -2.00
N ASP A 116 18.76 22.67 -3.04
CA ASP A 116 19.49 23.81 -3.56
C ASP A 116 18.55 24.80 -4.28
N VAL A 117 18.92 26.07 -4.27
CA VAL A 117 18.27 27.13 -5.02
C VAL A 117 19.35 27.81 -5.85
N ALA A 118 19.17 27.83 -7.18
CA ALA A 118 20.17 28.40 -8.07
C ALA A 118 20.56 29.83 -7.65
N ASP A 119 21.84 30.19 -7.75
CA ASP A 119 22.35 31.52 -7.34
C ASP A 119 21.79 32.67 -8.18
N LYS A 120 21.34 32.38 -9.40
CA LYS A 120 20.80 33.34 -10.36
C LYS A 120 19.66 32.75 -11.16
N LYS A 121 18.77 33.64 -11.62
CA LYS A 121 17.72 33.30 -12.58
C LYS A 121 18.30 32.83 -13.91
N THR A 122 17.53 32.01 -14.64
CA THR A 122 17.79 31.69 -16.04
C THR A 122 17.69 32.95 -16.92
N SER A 123 18.07 32.85 -18.20
CA SER A 123 17.88 33.93 -19.17
C SER A 123 16.43 34.42 -19.26
N ASP A 124 15.48 33.53 -18.98
CA ASP A 124 14.05 33.77 -19.07
C ASP A 124 13.46 34.30 -17.75
N GLY A 125 14.31 34.60 -16.76
CA GLY A 125 13.90 35.18 -15.48
C GLY A 125 13.33 34.16 -14.48
N ILE A 126 13.64 32.87 -14.63
CA ILE A 126 13.11 31.78 -13.79
C ILE A 126 14.13 31.36 -12.74
N TRP A 127 13.69 31.17 -11.49
CA TRP A 127 14.48 30.50 -10.46
C TRP A 127 14.38 28.98 -10.59
N MET A 128 15.52 28.29 -10.60
CA MET A 128 15.57 26.83 -10.57
C MET A 128 15.79 26.37 -9.13
N VAL A 129 14.90 25.52 -8.62
CA VAL A 129 14.94 25.00 -7.26
C VAL A 129 15.03 23.49 -7.31
N ARG A 130 16.07 22.90 -6.71
CA ARG A 130 16.25 21.46 -6.65
C ARG A 130 15.58 20.89 -5.41
N LEU A 131 14.74 19.90 -5.60
CA LEU A 131 14.04 19.16 -4.55
C LEU A 131 14.46 17.69 -4.57
N LEU A 132 14.62 17.11 -3.38
CA LEU A 132 14.90 15.68 -3.18
C LEU A 132 13.75 15.00 -2.48
N THR A 133 13.51 13.73 -2.81
CA THR A 133 12.53 12.90 -2.10
C THR A 133 12.98 12.63 -0.67
N VAL A 134 12.02 12.54 0.24
CA VAL A 134 12.26 12.33 1.68
C VAL A 134 11.67 10.98 2.09
N SER A 135 12.47 10.16 2.77
CA SER A 135 12.02 8.90 3.37
C SER A 135 11.29 9.16 4.70
N GLU A 136 10.33 8.33 5.06
CA GLU A 136 9.65 8.26 6.36
C GLU A 136 10.64 8.02 7.52
N LYS A 137 11.87 7.58 7.24
CA LYS A 137 12.95 7.47 8.22
C LYS A 137 13.69 8.78 8.46
N ASP A 138 13.39 9.83 7.70
CA ASP A 138 14.00 11.13 7.88
C ASP A 138 13.62 11.74 9.24
N GLU A 139 14.62 12.11 10.04
CA GLU A 139 14.44 12.56 11.41
C GLU A 139 13.60 13.85 11.50
N GLN A 140 13.78 14.78 10.55
CA GLN A 140 13.02 16.02 10.53
C GLN A 140 11.56 15.73 10.21
N LEU A 141 11.30 14.88 9.20
CA LEU A 141 9.94 14.50 8.83
C LEU A 141 9.23 13.80 9.98
N GLN A 142 9.92 12.90 10.70
CA GLN A 142 9.35 12.22 11.87
C GLN A 142 9.00 13.19 12.99
N LYS A 143 9.90 14.12 13.30
CA LYS A 143 9.69 15.13 14.33
C LYS A 143 8.52 16.06 14.00
N GLU A 144 8.45 16.55 12.77
CA GLU A 144 7.35 17.42 12.30
C GLU A 144 6.03 16.66 12.28
N THR A 145 6.02 15.40 11.79
CA THR A 145 4.84 14.55 11.80
C THR A 145 4.33 14.31 13.23
N GLN A 146 5.22 14.04 14.19
CA GLN A 146 4.85 13.88 15.59
C GLN A 146 4.27 15.18 16.17
N GLN A 147 4.87 16.33 15.86
CA GLN A 147 4.38 17.63 16.30
C GLN A 147 2.98 17.94 15.74
N ILE A 148 2.74 17.63 14.47
CA ILE A 148 1.43 17.75 13.82
C ILE A 148 0.42 16.83 14.50
N GLN A 149 0.78 15.57 14.79
CA GLN A 149 -0.09 14.63 15.49
C GLN A 149 -0.48 15.11 16.89
N ILE A 150 0.46 15.67 17.66
CA ILE A 150 0.18 16.26 18.98
C ILE A 150 -0.76 17.46 18.85
N THR A 151 -0.52 18.34 17.87
CA THR A 151 -1.32 19.54 17.66
C THR A 151 -2.74 19.18 17.22
N LEU A 152 -2.90 18.21 16.32
CA LEU A 152 -4.20 17.69 15.88
C LEU A 152 -4.96 17.02 17.03
N LEU A 153 -4.27 16.24 17.87
CA LEU A 153 -4.90 15.63 19.04
C LEU A 153 -5.47 16.71 19.97
N ARG A 154 -4.68 17.73 20.31
CA ARG A 154 -5.15 18.88 21.13
C ARG A 154 -6.34 19.58 20.48
N PHE A 155 -6.27 19.86 19.18
CA PHE A 155 -7.38 20.46 18.45
C PHE A 155 -8.67 19.64 18.58
N PHE A 156 -8.62 18.32 18.38
CA PHE A 156 -9.80 17.46 18.52
C PHE A 156 -10.30 17.35 19.96
N GLU A 157 -9.40 17.42 20.95
CA GLU A 157 -9.77 17.49 22.37
C GLU A 157 -10.48 18.81 22.70
N ASP A 158 -10.00 19.94 22.18
CA ASP A 158 -10.63 21.25 22.34
C ASP A 158 -12.02 21.29 21.66
N VAL A 159 -12.13 20.73 20.46
CA VAL A 159 -13.42 20.60 19.75
C VAL A 159 -14.39 19.74 20.55
N LEU A 160 -13.93 18.62 21.11
CA LEU A 160 -14.75 17.76 21.97
C LEU A 160 -15.19 18.49 23.24
N HIS A 161 -14.29 19.26 23.87
CA HIS A 161 -14.61 20.08 25.03
C HIS A 161 -15.69 21.11 24.71
N ALA A 162 -15.51 21.90 23.65
CA ALA A 162 -16.47 22.91 23.23
C ALA A 162 -17.86 22.31 22.92
N GLN A 163 -17.92 21.12 22.29
CA GLN A 163 -19.20 20.44 22.05
C GLN A 163 -19.88 19.95 23.33
N ARG A 164 -19.11 19.53 24.34
CA ARG A 164 -19.65 19.17 25.65
C ARG A 164 -20.23 20.38 26.38
N GLU A 165 -19.52 21.52 26.35
CA GLU A 165 -20.00 22.78 26.92
C GLU A 165 -21.28 23.28 26.24
N ALA A 166 -21.30 23.20 24.90
CA ALA A 166 -22.47 23.54 24.10
C ALA A 166 -23.63 22.53 24.26
N LYS A 167 -23.40 21.39 24.93
CA LYS A 167 -24.35 20.27 25.04
C LYS A 167 -24.86 19.79 23.68
N ASP A 168 -24.01 19.85 22.65
CA ASP A 168 -24.32 19.37 21.30
C ASP A 168 -24.15 17.84 21.24
N TYR A 169 -25.08 17.12 21.88
CA TYR A 169 -25.03 15.66 22.00
C TYR A 169 -25.02 14.94 20.66
N ARG A 170 -25.42 15.59 19.56
CA ARG A 170 -25.36 15.01 18.21
C ARG A 170 -23.93 14.96 17.66
N LYS A 171 -23.04 15.89 18.03
CA LYS A 171 -21.66 15.94 17.52
C LYS A 171 -20.62 15.31 18.45
N ILE A 172 -20.92 15.22 19.75
CA ILE A 172 -20.04 14.59 20.75
C ILE A 172 -19.58 13.18 20.33
N PRO A 173 -20.43 12.29 19.75
CA PRO A 173 -19.99 10.96 19.32
C PRO A 173 -18.87 11.03 18.27
N ALA A 174 -19.03 11.88 17.26
CA ALA A 174 -18.04 12.05 16.19
C ALA A 174 -16.72 12.62 16.72
N SER A 175 -16.77 13.57 17.66
CA SER A 175 -15.55 14.14 18.24
C SER A 175 -14.81 13.16 19.14
N ASN A 176 -15.52 12.35 19.93
CA ASN A 176 -14.90 11.24 20.65
C ASN A 176 -14.22 10.26 19.66
N ALA A 177 -14.87 9.92 18.55
CA ALA A 177 -14.28 9.05 17.54
C ALA A 177 -13.05 9.66 16.85
N ASN A 178 -13.00 10.97 16.64
CA ASN A 178 -11.84 11.67 16.08
C ASN A 178 -10.65 11.65 17.05
N VAL A 179 -10.88 11.96 18.34
CA VAL A 179 -9.86 11.86 19.40
C VAL A 179 -9.34 10.43 19.50
N ALA A 180 -10.24 9.44 19.50
CA ALA A 180 -9.87 8.03 19.50
C ALA A 180 -9.00 7.64 18.30
N SER A 181 -9.31 8.17 17.11
CA SER A 181 -8.52 7.92 15.90
C SER A 181 -7.12 8.53 15.99
N MET A 182 -6.95 9.66 16.68
CA MET A 182 -5.62 10.25 16.92
C MET A 182 -4.78 9.36 17.85
N TYR A 183 -5.35 8.94 18.98
CA TYR A 183 -4.70 7.97 19.87
C TYR A 183 -4.37 6.66 19.14
N TYR A 184 -5.27 6.15 18.28
CA TYR A 184 -5.02 4.94 17.48
C TYR A 184 -3.79 5.09 16.58
N LYS A 185 -3.68 6.22 15.87
CA LYS A 185 -2.56 6.51 14.96
C LYS A 185 -1.23 6.67 15.69
N GLN A 186 -1.26 7.11 16.94
CA GLN A 186 -0.08 7.23 17.80
C GLN A 186 0.34 5.89 18.43
N GLY A 187 -0.45 4.81 18.26
CA GLY A 187 -0.22 3.52 18.90
C GLY A 187 -0.77 3.40 20.32
N GLU A 188 -1.43 4.45 20.82
CA GLU A 188 -2.04 4.50 22.16
C GLU A 188 -3.42 3.80 22.15
N TYR A 189 -3.40 2.49 21.94
CA TYR A 189 -4.63 1.72 21.69
C TYR A 189 -5.59 1.65 22.88
N LYS A 190 -5.10 1.81 24.11
CA LYS A 190 -5.94 1.83 25.32
C LYS A 190 -6.79 3.10 25.38
N ASP A 191 -6.17 4.26 25.17
CA ASP A 191 -6.90 5.54 25.13
C ASP A 191 -7.81 5.63 23.91
N SER A 192 -7.34 5.11 22.78
CA SER A 192 -8.17 4.96 21.58
C SER A 192 -9.45 4.16 21.87
N LEU A 193 -9.32 2.99 22.51
CA LEU A 193 -10.46 2.16 22.88
C LEU A 193 -11.44 2.92 23.80
N LEU A 194 -10.91 3.59 24.84
CA LEU A 194 -11.72 4.37 25.78
C LEU A 194 -12.58 5.43 25.06
N PHE A 195 -11.99 6.18 24.12
CA PHE A 195 -12.71 7.22 23.40
C PHE A 195 -13.67 6.64 22.33
N TYR A 196 -13.33 5.51 21.68
CA TYR A 196 -14.28 4.84 20.79
C TYR A 196 -15.49 4.27 21.55
N GLU A 197 -15.29 3.72 22.75
CA GLU A 197 -16.38 3.25 23.61
C GLU A 197 -17.28 4.42 24.02
N LYS A 198 -16.70 5.57 24.40
CA LYS A 198 -17.46 6.80 24.66
C LYS A 198 -18.23 7.29 23.44
N ALA A 199 -17.65 7.20 22.25
CA ALA A 199 -18.33 7.56 21.00
C ALA A 199 -19.57 6.68 20.77
N LEU A 200 -19.42 5.36 20.95
CA LEU A 200 -20.52 4.41 20.80
C LEU A 200 -21.59 4.59 21.88
N GLU A 201 -21.21 4.80 23.14
CA GLU A 201 -22.12 5.04 24.26
C GLU A 201 -22.95 6.31 24.03
N THR A 202 -22.29 7.43 23.69
CA THR A 202 -22.97 8.71 23.45
C THR A 202 -23.90 8.64 22.24
N LEU A 203 -23.53 7.90 21.19
CA LEU A 203 -24.41 7.63 20.06
C LEU A 203 -25.65 6.82 20.49
N ASN A 204 -25.48 5.76 21.28
CA ASN A 204 -26.58 4.91 21.75
C ASN A 204 -27.58 5.66 22.65
N ASN A 205 -27.13 6.73 23.31
CA ASN A 205 -27.99 7.58 24.15
C ASN A 205 -28.82 8.60 23.35
N LEU A 206 -28.64 8.70 22.03
CA LEU A 206 -29.49 9.52 21.17
C LEU A 206 -30.85 8.83 20.97
N GLU A 207 -31.91 9.63 20.78
CA GLU A 207 -33.28 9.12 20.59
C GLU A 207 -33.44 8.26 19.32
N SER A 208 -32.65 8.53 18.29
CA SER A 208 -32.68 7.79 17.01
C SER A 208 -31.29 7.79 16.38
N PRO A 209 -30.36 6.94 16.86
CA PRO A 209 -29.03 6.87 16.28
C PRO A 209 -29.09 6.27 14.89
N ASP A 210 -28.34 6.86 13.96
CA ASP A 210 -28.16 6.29 12.62
C ASP A 210 -27.50 4.90 12.74
N PRO A 211 -28.15 3.82 12.27
CA PRO A 211 -27.62 2.46 12.44
C PRO A 211 -26.28 2.23 11.75
N LEU A 212 -26.03 2.87 10.59
CA LEU A 212 -24.77 2.71 9.87
C LEU A 212 -23.61 3.41 10.59
N THR A 213 -23.87 4.55 11.22
CA THR A 213 -22.94 5.23 12.12
C THR A 213 -22.65 4.34 13.34
N LYS A 214 -23.66 3.68 13.90
CA LYS A 214 -23.49 2.71 14.99
C LYS A 214 -22.58 1.55 14.58
N ALA A 215 -22.84 0.93 13.42
CA ALA A 215 -21.99 -0.14 12.88
C ALA A 215 -20.54 0.32 12.67
N THR A 216 -20.35 1.59 12.28
CA THR A 216 -19.01 2.19 12.12
C THR A 216 -18.29 2.34 13.47
N TYR A 217 -18.96 2.81 14.52
CA TYR A 217 -18.34 2.91 15.84
C TYR A 217 -18.08 1.55 16.49
N ILE A 218 -18.99 0.59 16.36
CA ILE A 218 -18.75 -0.80 16.76
C ILE A 218 -17.49 -1.34 16.07
N THR A 219 -17.35 -1.10 14.76
CA THR A 219 -16.16 -1.48 14.00
C THR A 219 -14.89 -0.82 14.54
N ASN A 220 -14.94 0.45 14.95
CA ASN A 220 -13.78 1.16 15.50
C ASN A 220 -13.38 0.61 16.87
N VAL A 221 -14.34 0.33 17.75
CA VAL A 221 -14.09 -0.38 19.02
C VAL A 221 -13.45 -1.74 18.74
N ALA A 222 -13.98 -2.50 17.77
CA ALA A 222 -13.42 -3.80 17.39
C ALA A 222 -11.97 -3.70 16.89
N LYS A 223 -11.65 -2.69 16.08
CA LYS A 223 -10.27 -2.41 15.62
C LYS A 223 -9.32 -2.11 16.77
N ALA A 224 -9.74 -1.31 17.75
CA ALA A 224 -8.93 -1.01 18.94
C ALA A 224 -8.73 -2.26 19.82
N GLN A 225 -9.77 -3.09 19.98
CA GLN A 225 -9.67 -4.38 20.68
C GLN A 225 -8.68 -5.34 20.00
N MET A 226 -8.70 -5.45 18.66
CA MET A 226 -7.70 -6.26 17.91
C MET A 226 -6.29 -5.75 18.11
N ALA A 227 -6.07 -4.43 18.08
CA ALA A 227 -4.75 -3.84 18.29
C ALA A 227 -4.20 -4.12 19.71
N LEU A 228 -5.08 -4.36 20.68
CA LEU A 228 -4.74 -4.80 22.03
C LEU A 228 -4.64 -6.34 22.19
N GLY A 229 -4.84 -7.11 21.12
CA GLY A 229 -4.77 -8.57 21.11
C GLY A 229 -6.06 -9.28 21.56
N TYR A 230 -7.19 -8.58 21.67
CA TYR A 230 -8.47 -9.14 22.11
C TYR A 230 -9.34 -9.62 20.94
N ASP A 231 -8.84 -10.56 20.14
CA ASP A 231 -9.49 -11.02 18.90
C ASP A 231 -10.88 -11.63 19.10
N ASP A 232 -11.14 -12.31 20.22
CA ASP A 232 -12.49 -12.84 20.53
C ASP A 232 -13.51 -11.72 20.76
N LYS A 233 -13.13 -10.68 21.49
CA LYS A 233 -14.00 -9.52 21.73
C LYS A 233 -14.25 -8.76 20.43
N ALA A 234 -13.20 -8.54 19.65
CA ALA A 234 -13.32 -7.91 18.34
C ALA A 234 -14.24 -8.70 17.41
N LEU A 235 -14.12 -10.03 17.37
CA LEU A 235 -14.96 -10.88 16.54
C LEU A 235 -16.46 -10.73 16.85
N VAL A 236 -16.84 -10.64 18.12
CA VAL A 236 -18.23 -10.39 18.54
C VAL A 236 -18.73 -9.06 17.99
N LEU A 237 -17.94 -7.99 18.17
CA LEU A 237 -18.29 -6.64 17.68
C LEU A 237 -18.37 -6.58 16.15
N TYR A 238 -17.44 -7.20 15.42
CA TYR A 238 -17.52 -7.26 13.97
C TYR A 238 -18.76 -8.00 13.47
N LYS A 239 -19.19 -9.08 14.15
CA LYS A 239 -20.44 -9.78 13.83
C LYS A 239 -21.66 -8.88 14.07
N GLU A 240 -21.69 -8.14 15.17
CA GLU A 240 -22.75 -7.16 15.42
C GLU A 240 -22.81 -6.09 14.32
N ALA A 241 -21.66 -5.51 13.94
CA ALA A 241 -21.59 -4.55 12.85
C ALA A 241 -21.97 -5.16 11.48
N LEU A 242 -21.62 -6.42 11.25
CA LEU A 242 -21.99 -7.16 10.04
C LEU A 242 -23.51 -7.33 9.94
N ASP A 243 -24.17 -7.69 11.03
CA ASP A 243 -25.62 -7.89 11.05
C ASP A 243 -26.36 -6.59 10.73
N ILE A 244 -25.92 -5.46 11.31
CA ILE A 244 -26.48 -4.14 10.96
C ILE A 244 -26.28 -3.83 9.47
N ARG A 245 -25.05 -3.98 8.96
CA ARG A 245 -24.73 -3.67 7.56
C ARG A 245 -25.51 -4.57 6.60
N ARG A 246 -25.67 -5.86 6.90
CA ARG A 246 -26.35 -6.83 6.01
C ARG A 246 -27.81 -6.45 5.74
N HIS A 247 -28.47 -5.75 6.65
CA HIS A 247 -29.86 -5.30 6.47
C HIS A 247 -30.02 -3.96 5.75
N LEU A 248 -28.96 -3.15 5.69
CA LEU A 248 -29.05 -1.74 5.27
C LEU A 248 -28.19 -1.42 4.05
N CYS A 249 -27.14 -2.20 3.81
CA CYS A 249 -26.18 -1.97 2.75
C CYS A 249 -26.57 -2.69 1.46
N GLN A 250 -26.21 -2.09 0.33
CA GLN A 250 -26.21 -2.74 -0.98
C GLN A 250 -25.09 -3.81 -1.04
N PRO A 251 -25.22 -4.83 -1.92
CA PRO A 251 -24.22 -5.89 -2.01
C PRO A 251 -22.78 -5.42 -2.25
N ASN A 252 -22.59 -4.26 -2.89
CA ASN A 252 -21.26 -3.74 -3.21
C ASN A 252 -20.72 -2.75 -2.18
N ASP A 253 -21.44 -2.47 -1.10
CA ASP A 253 -21.02 -1.46 -0.13
C ASP A 253 -19.67 -1.86 0.48
N PRO A 254 -18.60 -1.05 0.28
CA PRO A 254 -17.25 -1.38 0.74
C PRO A 254 -17.17 -1.76 2.23
N PRO A 255 -17.90 -1.08 3.16
CA PRO A 255 -17.89 -1.47 4.57
C PRO A 255 -18.42 -2.88 4.83
N LEU A 256 -19.41 -3.36 4.06
CA LEU A 256 -19.97 -4.70 4.23
C LEU A 256 -18.94 -5.77 3.86
N VAL A 257 -18.32 -5.64 2.68
CA VAL A 257 -17.26 -6.54 2.19
C VAL A 257 -16.05 -6.51 3.13
N GLN A 258 -15.62 -5.32 3.56
CA GLN A 258 -14.49 -5.17 4.49
C GLN A 258 -14.75 -5.85 5.84
N THR A 259 -15.98 -5.80 6.35
CA THR A 259 -16.36 -6.48 7.59
C THR A 259 -16.22 -7.99 7.45
N LEU A 260 -16.73 -8.56 6.37
CA LEU A 260 -16.59 -9.99 6.07
C LEU A 260 -15.13 -10.41 5.94
N HIS A 261 -14.31 -9.63 5.23
CA HIS A 261 -12.88 -9.89 5.13
C HIS A 261 -12.19 -9.88 6.49
N THR A 262 -12.52 -8.90 7.34
CA THR A 262 -11.92 -8.78 8.67
C THR A 262 -12.27 -9.96 9.56
N ILE A 263 -13.55 -10.38 9.58
CA ILE A 263 -13.99 -11.60 10.29
C ILE A 263 -13.27 -12.83 9.71
N GLY A 264 -13.15 -12.92 8.39
CA GLY A 264 -12.39 -13.98 7.72
C GLY A 264 -10.92 -14.01 8.15
N HIS A 265 -10.26 -12.85 8.27
CA HIS A 265 -8.89 -12.74 8.74
C HIS A 265 -8.73 -13.18 10.20
N ILE A 266 -9.68 -12.81 11.07
CA ILE A 266 -9.67 -13.26 12.48
C ILE A 266 -9.78 -14.78 12.54
N TYR A 267 -10.72 -15.40 11.82
CA TYR A 267 -10.83 -16.85 11.80
C TYR A 267 -9.61 -17.54 11.20
N ARG A 268 -9.03 -16.97 10.15
CA ARG A 268 -7.78 -17.46 9.55
C ARG A 268 -6.63 -17.45 10.55
N GLY A 269 -6.50 -16.36 11.33
CA GLY A 269 -5.47 -16.25 12.38
C GLY A 269 -5.64 -17.27 13.51
N LYS A 270 -6.87 -17.75 13.73
CA LYS A 270 -7.21 -18.83 14.67
C LYS A 270 -7.17 -20.23 14.04
N GLU A 271 -6.73 -20.34 12.78
CA GLU A 271 -6.73 -21.58 12.00
C GLU A 271 -8.14 -22.21 11.82
N ASN A 272 -9.20 -21.42 12.01
CA ASN A 272 -10.59 -21.81 11.74
C ASN A 272 -10.89 -21.62 10.25
N TRP A 273 -10.31 -22.51 9.43
CA TRP A 273 -10.29 -22.39 7.97
C TRP A 273 -11.69 -22.41 7.33
N ASN A 274 -12.62 -23.17 7.89
CA ASN A 274 -13.98 -23.31 7.34
C ASN A 274 -14.80 -22.02 7.55
N GLU A 275 -14.71 -21.43 8.74
CA GLU A 275 -15.36 -20.18 9.08
C GLU A 275 -14.74 -19.02 8.28
N ALA A 276 -13.41 -19.00 8.14
CA ALA A 276 -12.72 -18.05 7.29
C ALA A 276 -13.20 -18.14 5.84
N PHE A 277 -13.27 -19.36 5.29
CA PHE A 277 -13.77 -19.61 3.95
C PHE A 277 -15.21 -19.12 3.78
N ALA A 278 -16.08 -19.41 4.75
CA ALA A 278 -17.48 -18.97 4.70
C ALA A 278 -17.59 -17.44 4.58
N GLN A 279 -16.76 -16.68 5.32
CA GLN A 279 -16.77 -15.23 5.24
C GLN A 279 -16.25 -14.70 3.90
N TYR A 280 -15.10 -15.19 3.43
CA TYR A 280 -14.56 -14.76 2.14
C TYR A 280 -15.47 -15.17 0.98
N ASN A 281 -16.09 -16.34 1.03
CA ASN A 281 -17.03 -16.79 0.02
C ASN A 281 -18.31 -15.92 0.02
N GLN A 282 -18.79 -15.48 1.19
CA GLN A 282 -19.88 -14.52 1.27
C GLN A 282 -19.48 -13.17 0.65
N ALA A 283 -18.28 -12.67 0.96
CA ALA A 283 -17.76 -11.44 0.37
C ALA A 283 -17.64 -11.55 -1.15
N LEU A 284 -17.09 -12.66 -1.65
CA LEU A 284 -16.97 -12.93 -3.09
C LEU A 284 -18.34 -12.93 -3.77
N LYS A 285 -19.33 -13.62 -3.19
CA LYS A 285 -20.69 -13.66 -3.74
C LYS A 285 -21.29 -12.25 -3.86
N LEU A 286 -21.12 -11.42 -2.85
CA LEU A 286 -21.60 -10.03 -2.86
C LEU A 286 -20.90 -9.19 -3.93
N GLN A 287 -19.58 -9.33 -4.07
CA GLN A 287 -18.81 -8.64 -5.10
C GLN A 287 -19.19 -9.11 -6.51
N LEU A 288 -19.39 -10.40 -6.75
CA LEU A 288 -19.81 -10.90 -8.07
C LEU A 288 -21.23 -10.44 -8.44
N LEU A 289 -22.16 -10.44 -7.47
CA LEU A 289 -23.51 -9.87 -7.67
C LEU A 289 -23.47 -8.38 -8.04
N SER A 290 -22.50 -7.62 -7.51
CA SER A 290 -22.35 -6.21 -7.87
C SER A 290 -21.97 -6.00 -9.34
N ILE A 291 -21.12 -6.88 -9.90
CA ILE A 291 -20.77 -6.85 -11.33
C ILE A 291 -22.01 -7.18 -12.18
N GLU A 292 -22.75 -8.23 -11.84
CA GLU A 292 -23.96 -8.64 -12.57
C GLU A 292 -25.02 -7.53 -12.58
N SER A 293 -25.16 -6.81 -11.47
CA SER A 293 -26.08 -5.68 -11.32
C SER A 293 -25.56 -4.37 -11.93
N ARG A 294 -24.39 -4.38 -12.60
CA ARG A 294 -23.71 -3.20 -13.18
C ARG A 294 -23.46 -2.09 -12.17
N ILE A 295 -23.37 -2.44 -10.90
CA ILE A 295 -22.94 -1.53 -9.86
C ILE A 295 -21.41 -1.56 -9.87
N LEU A 296 -20.77 -0.39 -9.89
CA LEU A 296 -19.31 -0.30 -9.95
C LEU A 296 -18.69 -1.16 -8.84
N SER A 297 -17.92 -2.17 -9.24
CA SER A 297 -17.15 -3.05 -8.35
C SER A 297 -15.68 -2.84 -8.65
N ASP A 298 -14.83 -2.79 -7.61
CA ASP A 298 -13.38 -2.73 -7.81
C ASP A 298 -12.85 -4.14 -8.11
N PRO A 299 -12.36 -4.41 -9.34
CA PRO A 299 -11.81 -5.72 -9.71
C PRO A 299 -10.64 -6.14 -8.81
N SER A 300 -9.92 -5.17 -8.25
CA SER A 300 -8.84 -5.43 -7.29
C SER A 300 -9.34 -6.07 -6.02
N SER A 301 -10.52 -5.66 -5.54
CA SER A 301 -11.15 -6.19 -4.33
C SER A 301 -11.53 -7.67 -4.50
N ILE A 302 -12.00 -8.07 -5.69
CA ILE A 302 -12.37 -9.45 -6.01
C ILE A 302 -11.15 -10.36 -6.07
N ALA A 303 -10.08 -9.89 -6.70
CA ALA A 303 -8.83 -10.64 -6.76
C ALA A 303 -8.25 -10.92 -5.36
N VAL A 304 -8.32 -9.95 -4.44
CA VAL A 304 -7.91 -10.14 -3.04
C VAL A 304 -8.75 -11.22 -2.36
N THR A 305 -10.07 -11.26 -2.61
CA THR A 305 -10.94 -12.30 -2.07
C THR A 305 -10.56 -13.69 -2.58
N TYR A 306 -10.29 -13.82 -3.88
CA TYR A 306 -9.80 -15.07 -4.47
C TYR A 306 -8.44 -15.50 -3.91
N ILE A 307 -7.51 -14.58 -3.68
CA ILE A 307 -6.24 -14.86 -3.02
C ILE A 307 -6.46 -15.42 -1.62
N CYS A 308 -7.36 -14.81 -0.83
CA CYS A 308 -7.66 -15.27 0.51
C CYS A 308 -8.24 -16.69 0.52
N ILE A 309 -9.16 -16.98 -0.42
CA ILE A 309 -9.73 -18.33 -0.60
C ILE A 309 -8.65 -19.32 -1.05
N GLY A 310 -7.81 -18.96 -2.00
CA GLY A 310 -6.71 -19.79 -2.48
C GLY A 310 -5.73 -20.16 -1.37
N ASN A 311 -5.39 -19.21 -0.50
CA ASN A 311 -4.55 -19.46 0.68
C ASN A 311 -5.21 -20.43 1.67
N ILE A 312 -6.53 -20.35 1.88
CA ILE A 312 -7.24 -21.32 2.72
C ILE A 312 -7.14 -22.72 2.14
N PHE A 313 -7.43 -22.88 0.85
CA PHE A 313 -7.31 -24.18 0.19
C PHE A 313 -5.89 -24.72 0.21
N HIS A 314 -4.88 -23.85 0.05
CA HIS A 314 -3.49 -24.22 0.19
C HIS A 314 -3.17 -24.80 1.58
N HIS A 315 -3.62 -24.14 2.65
CA HIS A 315 -3.45 -24.63 4.02
C HIS A 315 -4.21 -25.94 4.29
N GLN A 316 -5.34 -26.14 3.62
CA GLN A 316 -6.08 -27.41 3.66
C GLN A 316 -5.52 -28.50 2.72
N GLU A 317 -4.35 -28.25 2.09
CA GLU A 317 -3.72 -29.14 1.10
C GLU A 317 -4.57 -29.45 -0.14
N LYS A 318 -5.61 -28.63 -0.39
CA LYS A 318 -6.49 -28.67 -1.57
C LYS A 318 -5.86 -27.88 -2.71
N TYR A 319 -4.76 -28.40 -3.24
CA TYR A 319 -3.88 -27.65 -4.16
C TYR A 319 -4.57 -27.30 -5.50
N GLN A 320 -5.50 -28.13 -5.98
CA GLN A 320 -6.23 -27.86 -7.22
C GLN A 320 -7.21 -26.68 -7.04
N GLU A 321 -7.98 -26.67 -5.95
CA GLU A 321 -8.91 -25.57 -5.64
C GLU A 321 -8.17 -24.27 -5.31
N ALA A 322 -6.99 -24.38 -4.68
CA ALA A 322 -6.08 -23.25 -4.47
C ALA A 322 -5.60 -22.67 -5.80
N LEU A 323 -5.13 -23.52 -6.71
CA LEU A 323 -4.68 -23.13 -8.05
C LEU A 323 -5.79 -22.43 -8.83
N GLU A 324 -7.01 -22.99 -8.85
CA GLU A 324 -8.16 -22.37 -9.51
C GLU A 324 -8.49 -20.99 -8.95
N SER A 325 -8.38 -20.81 -7.63
CA SER A 325 -8.61 -19.53 -6.97
C SER A 325 -7.54 -18.51 -7.35
N PHE A 326 -6.25 -18.88 -7.36
CA PHE A 326 -5.17 -17.99 -7.79
C PHE A 326 -5.23 -17.64 -9.27
N LEU A 327 -5.64 -18.57 -10.15
CA LEU A 327 -5.86 -18.29 -11.57
C LEU A 327 -6.99 -17.30 -11.79
N LYS A 328 -8.10 -17.41 -11.03
CA LYS A 328 -9.18 -16.42 -11.06
C LYS A 328 -8.72 -15.04 -10.59
N ALA A 329 -7.93 -14.99 -9.51
CA ALA A 329 -7.32 -13.73 -9.07
C ALA A 329 -6.40 -13.13 -10.15
N LEU A 330 -5.58 -13.96 -10.80
CA LEU A 330 -4.69 -13.55 -11.88
C LEU A 330 -5.46 -13.01 -13.09
N GLN A 331 -6.57 -13.64 -13.45
CA GLN A 331 -7.44 -13.16 -14.54
C GLN A 331 -8.02 -11.77 -14.22
N GLN A 332 -8.61 -11.60 -13.03
CA GLN A 332 -9.17 -10.32 -12.60
C GLN A 332 -8.13 -9.19 -12.64
N GLN A 333 -6.89 -9.50 -12.26
CA GLN A 333 -5.80 -8.54 -12.23
C GLN A 333 -5.19 -8.26 -13.61
N HIS A 334 -5.06 -9.25 -14.50
CA HIS A 334 -4.53 -9.03 -15.87
C HIS A 334 -5.39 -8.08 -16.71
N GLU A 335 -6.70 -8.05 -16.47
CA GLU A 335 -7.61 -7.15 -17.16
C GLU A 335 -7.43 -5.68 -16.72
N HIS A 336 -6.87 -5.43 -15.54
CA HIS A 336 -6.88 -4.10 -14.90
C HIS A 336 -5.49 -3.58 -14.49
N LEU A 337 -4.49 -4.45 -14.42
CA LEU A 337 -3.11 -4.10 -14.06
C LEU A 337 -2.16 -4.35 -15.24
N PRO A 338 -1.21 -3.45 -15.52
CA PRO A 338 -0.07 -3.72 -16.39
C PRO A 338 0.71 -4.95 -15.96
N LYS A 339 1.30 -5.55 -17.00
CA LYS A 339 1.98 -6.84 -16.97
C LYS A 339 3.11 -6.97 -15.94
N GLN A 340 3.61 -5.86 -15.42
CA GLN A 340 4.77 -5.80 -14.52
C GLN A 340 4.40 -5.45 -13.08
N HIS A 341 3.11 -5.43 -12.73
CA HIS A 341 2.67 -5.08 -11.39
C HIS A 341 3.11 -6.13 -10.34
N PRO A 342 3.66 -5.73 -9.17
CA PRO A 342 4.16 -6.66 -8.14
C PRO A 342 3.14 -7.72 -7.66
N VAL A 343 1.84 -7.40 -7.61
CA VAL A 343 0.79 -8.38 -7.28
C VAL A 343 0.74 -9.54 -8.27
N LEU A 344 1.08 -9.31 -9.55
CA LEU A 344 1.17 -10.40 -10.53
C LEU A 344 2.32 -11.35 -10.19
N ALA A 345 3.48 -10.82 -9.73
CA ALA A 345 4.59 -11.65 -9.26
C ALA A 345 4.17 -12.54 -8.08
N PHE A 346 3.46 -11.96 -7.10
CA PHE A 346 2.91 -12.71 -5.97
C PHE A 346 1.97 -13.84 -6.43
N LEU A 347 1.08 -13.56 -7.38
CA LEU A 347 0.17 -14.58 -7.93
C LEU A 347 0.92 -15.68 -8.69
N TYR A 348 1.88 -15.32 -9.53
CA TYR A 348 2.72 -16.29 -10.24
C TYR A 348 3.54 -17.17 -9.29
N ASN A 349 4.09 -16.61 -8.21
CA ASN A 349 4.78 -17.41 -7.18
C ASN A 349 3.83 -18.44 -6.53
N ASN A 350 2.63 -18.03 -6.13
CA ASN A 350 1.65 -18.93 -5.53
C ASN A 350 1.15 -20.00 -6.49
N ILE A 351 0.88 -19.65 -7.75
CA ILE A 351 0.51 -20.62 -8.80
C ILE A 351 1.66 -21.62 -9.02
N GLY A 352 2.90 -21.12 -9.11
CA GLY A 352 4.09 -21.97 -9.20
C GLY A 352 4.24 -22.91 -8.01
N ALA A 353 3.97 -22.44 -6.79
CA ALA A 353 3.97 -23.26 -5.59
C ALA A 353 2.87 -24.35 -5.63
N MET A 354 1.67 -24.06 -6.15
CA MET A 354 0.62 -25.07 -6.29
C MET A 354 1.02 -26.16 -7.28
N TYR A 355 1.55 -25.78 -8.44
CA TYR A 355 2.08 -26.75 -9.41
C TYR A 355 3.22 -27.59 -8.82
N TYR A 356 4.11 -26.99 -8.02
CA TYR A 356 5.18 -27.71 -7.33
C TYR A 356 4.61 -28.75 -6.35
N LYS A 357 3.61 -28.37 -5.54
CA LYS A 357 2.94 -29.30 -4.60
C LYS A 357 2.23 -30.45 -5.33
N MET A 358 1.71 -30.19 -6.52
CA MET A 358 1.13 -31.19 -7.43
C MET A 358 2.19 -31.96 -8.25
N LYS A 359 3.49 -31.74 -8.01
CA LYS A 359 4.63 -32.36 -8.72
C LYS A 359 4.71 -32.03 -10.21
N GLN A 360 4.03 -30.99 -10.66
CA GLN A 360 4.08 -30.48 -12.04
C GLN A 360 5.22 -29.46 -12.16
N TYR A 361 6.46 -29.94 -12.05
CA TYR A 361 7.63 -29.08 -11.88
C TYR A 361 7.94 -28.17 -13.07
N ASP A 362 7.56 -28.55 -14.29
CA ASP A 362 7.76 -27.71 -15.48
C ASP A 362 6.87 -26.46 -15.42
N LEU A 363 5.59 -26.63 -15.10
CA LEU A 363 4.63 -25.53 -14.92
C LEU A 363 4.98 -24.70 -13.68
N ALA A 364 5.46 -25.34 -12.61
CA ALA A 364 5.94 -24.63 -11.43
C ALA A 364 7.08 -23.68 -11.78
N LEU A 365 8.09 -24.17 -12.51
CA LEU A 365 9.24 -23.40 -12.91
C LEU A 365 8.88 -22.26 -13.87
N GLU A 366 7.99 -22.50 -14.84
CA GLU A 366 7.51 -21.46 -15.76
C GLU A 366 6.91 -20.27 -14.97
N ASN A 367 6.04 -20.55 -14.00
CA ASN A 367 5.39 -19.51 -13.21
C ASN A 367 6.37 -18.83 -12.24
N GLN A 368 7.28 -19.56 -11.62
CA GLN A 368 8.32 -18.99 -10.76
C GLN A 368 9.30 -18.09 -11.53
N LEU A 369 9.65 -18.45 -12.78
CA LEU A 369 10.48 -17.59 -13.64
C LEU A 369 9.74 -16.33 -14.11
N LYS A 370 8.43 -16.43 -14.40
CA LYS A 370 7.59 -15.23 -14.66
C LYS A 370 7.51 -14.31 -13.44
N CYS A 371 7.37 -14.88 -12.24
CA CYS A 371 7.45 -14.12 -11.00
C CYS A 371 8.78 -13.35 -10.92
N LEU A 372 9.91 -14.06 -11.08
CA LEU A 372 11.24 -13.46 -11.03
C LEU A 372 11.45 -12.35 -12.08
N GLU A 373 10.91 -12.52 -13.29
CA GLU A 373 10.98 -11.51 -14.35
C GLU A 373 10.26 -10.23 -13.93
N ILE A 374 9.06 -10.36 -13.36
CA ILE A 374 8.27 -9.22 -12.90
C ILE A 374 8.95 -8.54 -11.70
N GLU A 375 9.42 -9.30 -10.71
CA GLU A 375 10.18 -8.75 -9.58
C GLU A 375 11.42 -7.98 -10.03
N SER A 376 12.17 -8.52 -10.99
CA SER A 376 13.39 -7.89 -11.55
C SER A 376 13.12 -6.54 -12.21
N LYS A 377 11.91 -6.34 -12.73
CA LYS A 377 11.48 -5.08 -13.37
C LYS A 377 10.84 -4.12 -12.37
N ALA A 378 10.13 -4.64 -11.36
CA ALA A 378 9.29 -3.83 -10.49
C ALA A 378 9.93 -3.46 -9.15
N LEU A 379 10.95 -4.19 -8.71
CA LEU A 379 11.54 -4.08 -7.38
C LEU A 379 13.04 -3.76 -7.44
N SER A 380 13.55 -3.12 -6.38
CA SER A 380 14.99 -2.93 -6.22
C SER A 380 15.69 -4.29 -6.08
N LYS A 381 16.93 -4.41 -6.55
CA LYS A 381 17.67 -5.69 -6.51
C LYS A 381 17.86 -6.23 -5.09
N GLU A 382 17.79 -5.37 -4.10
CA GLU A 382 17.88 -5.70 -2.69
C GLU A 382 16.51 -6.07 -2.11
N HIS A 383 15.44 -6.24 -2.87
CA HIS A 383 14.15 -6.55 -2.27
C HIS A 383 14.14 -7.97 -1.66
N LYS A 384 13.60 -8.11 -0.44
CA LYS A 384 13.61 -9.40 0.30
C LYS A 384 12.87 -10.55 -0.39
N THR A 385 11.90 -10.25 -1.26
CA THR A 385 11.09 -11.27 -1.94
C THR A 385 11.89 -12.13 -2.93
N PHE A 386 12.98 -11.58 -3.50
CA PHE A 386 13.88 -12.35 -4.38
C PHE A 386 14.40 -13.62 -3.71
N ALA A 387 14.67 -13.59 -2.40
CA ALA A 387 15.14 -14.77 -1.67
C ALA A 387 14.14 -15.92 -1.72
N GLU A 388 12.85 -15.62 -1.54
CA GLU A 388 11.79 -16.63 -1.60
C GLU A 388 11.66 -17.20 -3.02
N THR A 389 11.63 -16.31 -4.04
CA THR A 389 11.54 -16.71 -5.44
C THR A 389 12.73 -17.60 -5.84
N TYR A 390 13.96 -17.22 -5.48
CA TYR A 390 15.15 -18.03 -5.74
C TYR A 390 15.12 -19.38 -5.02
N LYS A 391 14.66 -19.43 -3.77
CA LYS A 391 14.47 -20.69 -3.04
C LYS A 391 13.48 -21.61 -3.75
N ASN A 392 12.34 -21.08 -4.20
CA ASN A 392 11.31 -21.84 -4.90
C ASN A 392 11.82 -22.38 -6.23
N ILE A 393 12.57 -21.58 -6.99
CA ILE A 393 13.23 -22.02 -8.24
C ILE A 393 14.28 -23.10 -7.97
N ALA A 394 15.15 -22.91 -6.96
CA ALA A 394 16.19 -23.87 -6.61
C ALA A 394 15.61 -25.24 -6.23
N THR A 395 14.57 -25.25 -5.37
CA THR A 395 13.88 -26.49 -4.98
C THR A 395 13.19 -27.17 -6.17
N THR A 396 12.62 -26.40 -7.09
CA THR A 396 11.99 -26.95 -8.30
C THR A 396 13.02 -27.58 -9.23
N TYR A 397 14.16 -26.93 -9.48
CA TYR A 397 15.27 -27.53 -10.25
C TYR A 397 15.85 -28.78 -9.60
N GLU A 398 15.97 -28.81 -8.27
CA GLU A 398 16.41 -30.00 -7.54
C GLU A 398 15.47 -31.18 -7.79
N LYS A 399 14.14 -30.96 -7.73
CA LYS A 399 13.16 -32.01 -8.03
C LYS A 399 13.20 -32.49 -9.47
N ARG A 400 13.58 -31.62 -10.42
CA ARG A 400 13.87 -31.96 -11.83
C ARG A 400 15.25 -32.61 -12.02
N ARG A 401 16.05 -32.75 -10.96
CA ARG A 401 17.44 -33.26 -10.99
C ARG A 401 18.38 -32.41 -11.86
N GLN A 402 18.07 -31.12 -12.02
CA GLN A 402 18.90 -30.11 -12.68
C GLN A 402 19.75 -29.41 -11.62
N PHE A 403 20.75 -30.13 -11.11
CA PHE A 403 21.42 -29.73 -9.88
C PHE A 403 22.33 -28.51 -10.03
N ASN A 404 22.84 -28.22 -11.22
CA ASN A 404 23.71 -27.06 -11.42
C ASN A 404 22.90 -25.76 -11.31
N GLU A 405 21.76 -25.71 -11.98
CA GLU A 405 20.79 -24.62 -11.92
C GLU A 405 20.22 -24.48 -10.49
N ALA A 406 19.92 -25.60 -9.84
CA ALA A 406 19.47 -25.60 -8.43
C ALA A 406 20.52 -24.99 -7.48
N ILE A 407 21.81 -25.32 -7.67
CA ILE A 407 22.92 -24.75 -6.89
C ILE A 407 23.04 -23.25 -7.15
N GLU A 408 22.96 -22.80 -8.41
CA GLU A 408 23.05 -21.39 -8.78
C GLU A 408 21.97 -20.57 -8.06
N PHE A 409 20.71 -21.01 -8.13
CA PHE A 409 19.60 -20.31 -7.48
C PHE A 409 19.63 -20.41 -5.96
N ALA A 410 20.09 -21.53 -5.39
CA ALA A 410 20.29 -21.63 -3.95
C ALA A 410 21.37 -20.66 -3.45
N GLN A 411 22.44 -20.44 -4.23
CA GLN A 411 23.46 -19.45 -3.92
C GLN A 411 22.90 -18.02 -3.99
N LYS A 412 22.15 -17.69 -5.05
CA LYS A 412 21.47 -16.38 -5.17
C LYS A 412 20.53 -16.10 -3.99
N CYS A 413 19.80 -17.11 -3.52
CA CYS A 413 18.96 -17.01 -2.32
C CYS A 413 19.79 -16.67 -1.08
N ILE A 414 20.89 -17.38 -0.83
CA ILE A 414 21.79 -17.12 0.30
C ILE A 414 22.38 -15.70 0.23
N ASP A 415 22.82 -15.27 -0.95
CA ASP A 415 23.41 -13.95 -1.13
C ASP A 415 22.37 -12.86 -0.89
N GLN A 416 21.12 -13.06 -1.32
CA GLN A 416 20.02 -12.13 -1.06
C GLN A 416 19.68 -12.04 0.43
N LEU A 417 19.61 -13.18 1.14
CA LEU A 417 19.30 -13.20 2.57
C LEU A 417 20.39 -12.51 3.40
N LYS A 418 21.67 -12.66 3.04
CA LYS A 418 22.79 -11.98 3.71
C LYS A 418 22.74 -10.45 3.64
N LEU A 419 21.99 -9.87 2.70
CA LEU A 419 21.82 -8.41 2.62
C LEU A 419 20.90 -7.88 3.72
N HIS A 420 19.96 -8.69 4.23
CA HIS A 420 18.90 -8.26 5.15
C HIS A 420 18.98 -8.90 6.53
N ASP A 421 19.46 -10.14 6.59
CA ASP A 421 19.40 -10.96 7.77
C ASP A 421 20.71 -10.94 8.56
N SER A 422 20.57 -10.99 9.89
CA SER A 422 21.69 -11.38 10.75
C SER A 422 22.18 -12.78 10.38
N LYS A 423 23.48 -13.06 10.57
CA LYS A 423 24.12 -14.34 10.21
C LYS A 423 23.44 -15.59 10.80
N ASP A 424 22.59 -15.42 11.80
CA ASP A 424 21.89 -16.49 12.51
C ASP A 424 20.39 -16.60 12.17
N SER A 425 19.91 -15.99 11.07
CA SER A 425 18.51 -16.14 10.69
C SER A 425 18.17 -17.58 10.31
N LYS A 426 16.98 -18.04 10.73
CA LYS A 426 16.46 -19.36 10.38
C LYS A 426 16.39 -19.56 8.87
N GLU A 427 15.97 -18.51 8.15
CA GLU A 427 15.79 -18.53 6.70
C GLU A 427 17.12 -18.71 5.96
N LEU A 428 18.18 -18.01 6.40
CA LEU A 428 19.53 -18.18 5.86
C LEU A 428 20.07 -19.58 6.13
N ASN A 429 19.86 -20.11 7.33
CA ASN A 429 20.25 -21.47 7.68
C ASN A 429 19.51 -22.51 6.82
N ASP A 430 18.21 -22.35 6.60
CA ASP A 430 17.41 -23.22 5.74
C ASP A 430 17.91 -23.19 4.29
N ALA A 431 18.28 -22.02 3.77
CA ALA A 431 18.87 -21.88 2.44
C ALA A 431 20.26 -22.54 2.31
N ILE A 432 21.11 -22.43 3.33
CA ILE A 432 22.41 -23.10 3.38
C ILE A 432 22.23 -24.63 3.41
N GLN A 433 21.28 -25.13 4.19
CA GLN A 433 20.98 -26.57 4.24
C GLN A 433 20.41 -27.08 2.91
N LEU A 434 19.56 -26.28 2.26
CA LEU A 434 19.08 -26.57 0.90
C LEU A 434 20.25 -26.72 -0.08
N LEU A 435 21.19 -25.76 -0.10
CA LEU A 435 22.37 -25.82 -0.97
C LEU A 435 23.20 -27.10 -0.72
N LYS A 436 23.50 -27.42 0.54
CA LYS A 436 24.24 -28.64 0.91
C LYS A 436 23.53 -29.91 0.44
N ARG A 437 22.21 -29.99 0.64
CA ARG A 437 21.39 -31.12 0.19
C ARG A 437 21.46 -31.31 -1.32
N ILE A 438 21.36 -30.22 -2.08
CA ILE A 438 21.44 -30.26 -3.54
C ILE A 438 22.83 -30.73 -4.00
N GLN A 439 23.90 -30.24 -3.37
CA GLN A 439 25.28 -30.65 -3.68
C GLN A 439 25.51 -32.15 -3.43
N ILE A 440 25.09 -32.67 -2.27
CA ILE A 440 25.16 -34.10 -1.98
C ILE A 440 24.38 -34.91 -3.02
N SER A 441 23.17 -34.47 -3.38
CA SER A 441 22.33 -35.14 -4.38
C SER A 441 22.96 -35.17 -5.78
N ARG A 442 23.68 -34.10 -6.14
CA ARG A 442 24.44 -34.03 -7.39
C ARG A 442 25.61 -35.01 -7.39
N ASP A 443 26.36 -35.04 -6.30
CA ASP A 443 27.59 -35.83 -6.20
C ASP A 443 27.28 -37.33 -6.12
N ASN A 444 26.17 -37.73 -5.49
CA ASN A 444 25.68 -39.11 -5.50
C ASN A 444 25.18 -39.61 -6.86
N ARG A 445 25.09 -38.75 -7.89
CA ARG A 445 24.68 -39.10 -9.26
C ARG A 445 25.87 -39.30 -10.20
N LYS A 446 27.06 -38.82 -9.82
CA LYS A 446 28.32 -39.09 -10.53
C LYS A 446 28.86 -40.44 -10.11
#